data_AF-V5HHI9-F1
#
_entry.id   AF-V5HHI9-F1
#
_cell.length_a   1.000
_cell.length_b   1.000
_cell.length_c   1.000
_cell.angle_alpha   90.00
_cell.angle_beta   90.00
_cell.angle_gamma   90.00
#
_symmetry.space_group_name_H-M   'P 1'
#
loop_
_entity.id
_entity.type
_entity.pdbx_description
1 polymer ?
#
loop_
_entity_poly.entity_id
_entity_poly.type
_entity_poly.pdbx_seq_one_letter_code
_entity_poly.pdbx_strand_id
1 'polypeptide(L)'
;DIGSNVLVDQYLLRQLELSETAPGPFSRGLLCIVFTKEERAGKSLFGKKSNSHKDEPVKPGLDPVRVNAVIAYTCTKFGAVEKVVKGSLSSLLSKKPPPVHKQQ
;
A
#
# COMPACT_ATOMS: atom_id res chain seq x y z
N ASP A 1 -5.03 -5.68 -15.56
CA ASP A 1 -5.91 -5.77 -14.39
C ASP A 1 -5.19 -6.57 -13.32
N ILE A 2 -5.21 -6.13 -12.07
CA ILE A 2 -4.59 -6.85 -10.93
C ILE A 2 -5.64 -7.55 -10.05
N GLY A 3 -6.88 -7.69 -10.54
CA GLY A 3 -8.03 -8.19 -9.81
C GLY A 3 -9.04 -7.09 -9.46
N SER A 4 -10.32 -7.48 -9.34
CA SER A 4 -11.43 -6.61 -8.92
C SER A 4 -11.64 -5.34 -9.77
N ASN A 5 -11.37 -5.40 -11.08
CA ASN A 5 -11.41 -4.25 -12.01
C ASN A 5 -10.43 -3.12 -11.65
N VAL A 6 -9.33 -3.43 -10.96
CA VAL A 6 -8.29 -2.47 -10.63
C VAL A 6 -7.28 -2.45 -11.77
N LEU A 7 -7.39 -1.40 -12.59
CA LEU A 7 -6.47 -1.12 -13.68
C LEU A 7 -5.23 -0.39 -13.14
N VAL A 8 -4.07 -0.87 -13.57
CA VAL A 8 -2.77 -0.27 -13.27
C VAL A 8 -1.98 -0.14 -14.55
N ASP A 9 -1.03 0.79 -14.55
CA ASP A 9 -0.09 0.92 -15.64
C ASP A 9 0.75 -0.36 -15.80
N GLN A 10 0.65 -0.98 -16.97
CA GLN A 10 1.28 -2.27 -17.24
C GLN A 10 2.82 -2.16 -17.29
N TYR A 11 3.35 -1.01 -17.72
CA TYR A 11 4.79 -0.77 -17.75
C TYR A 11 5.35 -0.68 -16.33
N LEU A 12 4.70 0.09 -15.44
CA LEU A 12 5.10 0.18 -14.04
C LEU A 12 4.96 -1.16 -13.31
N LEU A 13 3.87 -1.90 -13.58
CA LEU A 13 3.67 -3.22 -13.02
C LEU A 13 4.80 -4.18 -13.42
N ARG A 14 5.17 -4.20 -14.71
CA ARG A 14 6.24 -5.05 -15.22
C ARG A 14 7.61 -4.66 -14.65
N GLN A 15 7.91 -3.37 -14.55
CA GLN A 15 9.14 -2.89 -13.91
C GLN A 15 9.22 -3.33 -12.45
N LEU A 16 8.11 -3.24 -11.73
CA LEU A 16 8.03 -3.69 -10.34
C LEU A 16 8.26 -5.20 -10.21
N GLU A 17 7.67 -6.00 -11.09
CA GLU A 17 7.87 -7.46 -11.15
C GLU A 17 9.32 -7.86 -11.44
N LEU A 18 10.05 -7.03 -12.19
CA LEU A 18 11.47 -7.26 -12.49
C LEU A 18 12.39 -6.77 -11.36
N SER A 19 12.02 -5.70 -10.66
CA SER A 19 12.83 -5.09 -9.59
C SER A 19 12.68 -5.82 -8.25
N GLU A 20 11.47 -6.24 -7.90
CA GLU A 20 11.16 -6.69 -6.55
C GLU A 20 10.95 -8.20 -6.47
N THR A 21 11.85 -8.88 -5.76
CA THR A 21 11.81 -10.33 -5.52
C THR A 21 11.19 -10.70 -4.17
N ALA A 22 10.77 -9.71 -3.37
CA ALA A 22 10.19 -9.92 -2.06
C ALA A 22 8.77 -9.35 -1.95
N PRO A 23 7.84 -10.02 -1.23
CA PRO A 23 6.44 -9.62 -1.17
C PRO A 23 6.19 -8.28 -0.47
N GLY A 24 7.04 -7.91 0.49
CA GLY A 24 6.92 -6.63 1.22
C GLY A 24 7.20 -5.42 0.32
N PRO A 25 8.40 -5.30 -0.27
CA PRO A 25 8.72 -4.26 -1.24
C PRO A 25 7.80 -4.25 -2.46
N PHE A 26 7.50 -5.42 -3.02
CA PHE A 26 6.59 -5.54 -4.17
C PHE A 26 5.20 -4.97 -3.86
N SER A 27 4.57 -5.40 -2.76
CA SER A 27 3.24 -4.87 -2.39
C SER A 27 3.26 -3.36 -2.13
N ARG A 28 4.33 -2.83 -1.54
CA ARG A 28 4.50 -1.39 -1.34
C ARG A 28 4.58 -0.64 -2.65
N GLY A 29 5.38 -1.12 -3.60
CA GLY A 29 5.46 -0.54 -4.94
C GLY A 29 4.14 -0.62 -5.68
N LEU A 30 3.44 -1.76 -5.58
CA LEU A 30 2.14 -1.93 -6.21
C LEU A 30 1.08 -1.00 -5.60
N LEU A 31 1.11 -0.78 -4.28
CA LEU A 31 0.27 0.22 -3.62
C LEU A 31 0.59 1.64 -4.11
N CYS A 32 1.85 1.96 -4.39
CA CYS A 32 2.26 3.26 -4.96
C CYS A 32 1.78 3.46 -6.40
N ILE A 33 1.65 2.38 -7.18
CA ILE A 33 1.14 2.42 -8.56
C ILE A 33 -0.38 2.54 -8.52
N VAL A 34 -1.06 1.78 -7.66
CA VAL A 34 -2.52 1.80 -7.54
C VAL A 34 -2.98 3.13 -6.99
N PHE A 35 -2.38 3.64 -5.91
CA PHE A 35 -2.81 4.86 -5.24
C PHE A 35 -1.80 6.00 -5.40
N THR A 36 -2.28 7.18 -5.75
CA THR A 36 -1.41 8.36 -5.86
C THR A 36 -0.80 8.74 -4.51
N LYS A 37 0.23 9.59 -4.52
CA LYS A 37 0.89 10.05 -3.29
C LYS A 37 -0.09 10.85 -2.42
N GLU A 38 -0.95 11.64 -3.04
CA GLU A 38 -1.98 12.46 -2.41
C GLU A 38 -3.06 11.56 -1.80
N GLU A 39 -3.47 10.50 -2.50
CA GLU A 39 -4.43 9.53 -1.96
C GLU A 39 -3.89 8.77 -0.74
N ARG A 40 -2.58 8.50 -0.69
CA ARG A 40 -1.97 7.78 0.43
C ARG A 40 -1.62 8.69 1.61
N ALA A 41 -1.38 9.97 1.35
CA ALA A 41 -1.02 10.93 2.38
C ALA A 41 -2.16 11.09 3.40
N GLY A 42 -1.88 10.78 4.66
CA GLY A 42 -2.85 10.93 5.74
C GLY A 42 -3.95 9.86 5.79
N LYS A 43 -3.93 8.85 4.89
CA LYS A 43 -4.87 7.72 4.91
C LYS A 43 -4.31 6.52 5.65
N SER A 44 -5.21 5.68 6.18
CA SER A 44 -4.88 4.42 6.84
C SER A 44 -5.23 3.22 5.96
N LEU A 45 -4.66 2.05 6.24
CA LEU A 45 -4.84 0.86 5.40
C LEU A 45 -6.31 0.42 5.28
N PHE A 46 -7.05 0.52 6.39
CA PHE A 46 -8.45 0.11 6.48
C PHE A 46 -9.35 1.17 7.14
N GLY A 47 -8.83 2.36 7.46
CA GLY A 47 -9.58 3.37 8.20
C GLY A 47 -10.05 2.94 9.60
N LYS A 48 -9.55 1.81 10.11
CA LYS A 48 -9.92 1.30 11.43
C LYS A 48 -9.25 2.13 12.51
N LYS A 49 -10.06 2.66 13.44
CA LYS A 49 -9.58 3.19 14.73
C LYS A 49 -8.75 2.11 15.42
N SER A 50 -7.47 2.39 15.64
CA SER A 50 -6.68 1.55 16.54
C SER A 50 -7.18 1.84 17.96
N ASN A 51 -7.56 0.81 18.72
CA ASN A 51 -8.16 0.96 20.06
C ASN A 51 -7.22 1.67 21.07
N SER A 52 -5.93 1.77 20.72
CA SER A 52 -4.89 2.47 21.47
C SER A 52 -4.83 4.00 21.25
N HIS A 53 -5.54 4.55 20.26
CA HIS A 53 -5.60 6.00 20.00
C HIS A 53 -7.06 6.44 19.86
N LYS A 54 -7.76 6.54 21.00
CA LYS A 54 -9.18 6.95 21.06
C LYS A 54 -9.42 8.41 20.70
N ASP A 55 -8.38 9.24 20.74
CA ASP A 55 -8.43 10.71 20.60
C ASP A 55 -8.00 11.25 19.23
N GLU A 56 -7.47 10.41 18.31
CA GLU A 56 -7.08 10.89 16.98
C GLU A 56 -8.26 10.87 15.99
N PRO A 57 -8.40 11.90 15.13
CA PRO A 57 -9.41 11.93 14.08
C PRO A 57 -9.23 10.74 13.14
N VAL A 58 -10.33 10.07 12.81
CA VAL A 58 -10.33 8.87 11.97
C VAL A 58 -9.77 9.23 10.59
N LYS A 59 -8.55 8.77 10.32
CA LYS A 59 -7.96 8.89 9.00
C LYS A 59 -8.81 8.07 8.02
N PRO A 60 -9.28 8.67 6.91
CA PRO A 60 -10.06 7.93 5.93
C PRO A 60 -9.23 6.72 5.45
N GLY A 61 -9.88 5.56 5.38
CA GLY A 61 -9.26 4.35 4.84
C GLY A 61 -8.97 4.51 3.35
N LEU A 62 -7.93 3.82 2.87
CA LEU A 62 -7.84 3.54 1.44
C LEU A 62 -9.02 2.68 1.00
N ASP A 63 -9.33 2.73 -0.29
CA ASP A 63 -10.39 1.94 -0.87
C ASP A 63 -10.12 0.44 -0.63
N PRO A 64 -10.98 -0.26 0.13
CA PRO A 64 -10.72 -1.64 0.55
C PRO A 64 -10.72 -2.62 -0.62
N VAL A 65 -11.42 -2.31 -1.72
CA VAL A 65 -11.43 -3.13 -2.94
C VAL A 65 -10.07 -3.05 -3.62
N ARG A 66 -9.54 -1.83 -3.80
CA ARG A 66 -8.21 -1.59 -4.37
C ARG A 66 -7.08 -2.16 -3.49
N VAL A 67 -7.19 -2.03 -2.16
CA VAL A 67 -6.22 -2.64 -1.22
C VAL A 67 -6.26 -4.16 -1.30
N ASN A 68 -7.45 -4.77 -1.32
CA ASN A 68 -7.58 -6.22 -1.44
C ASN A 68 -7.05 -6.73 -2.79
N ALA A 69 -7.22 -5.98 -3.88
CA ALA A 69 -6.62 -6.33 -5.18
C ALA A 69 -5.08 -6.37 -5.11
N VAL A 70 -4.45 -5.37 -4.49
CA VAL A 70 -2.98 -5.34 -4.28
C VAL A 70 -2.52 -6.56 -3.48
N ILE A 71 -3.23 -6.89 -2.40
CA ILE A 71 -2.91 -8.03 -1.53
C ILE A 71 -3.08 -9.34 -2.30
N ALA A 72 -4.21 -9.52 -2.98
CA ALA A 72 -4.53 -10.73 -3.74
C ALA A 72 -3.55 -10.96 -4.89
N TYR A 73 -3.21 -9.91 -5.64
CA TYR A 73 -2.21 -9.99 -6.72
C TYR A 73 -0.84 -10.37 -6.18
N THR A 74 -0.41 -9.76 -5.07
CA THR A 74 0.86 -10.10 -4.42
C THR A 74 0.86 -11.55 -3.91
N CYS A 75 -0.24 -12.01 -3.33
CA CYS A 75 -0.36 -13.40 -2.87
C CYS A 75 -0.37 -14.40 -4.03
N THR A 76 -0.93 -14.02 -5.18
CA THR A 76 -0.87 -14.86 -6.39
C THR A 76 0.57 -15.02 -6.89
N LYS A 77 1.41 -14.00 -6.73
CA LYS A 77 2.82 -14.02 -7.15
C LYS A 77 3.76 -14.70 -6.16
N PHE A 78 3.62 -14.42 -4.87
CA PHE A 78 4.56 -14.84 -3.83
C PHE A 78 4.01 -15.94 -2.91
N GLY A 79 2.78 -16.40 -3.12
CA GLY A 79 2.10 -17.39 -2.29
C GLY A 79 1.33 -16.78 -1.11
N ALA A 80 1.11 -17.54 -0.05
CA ALA A 80 0.31 -17.13 1.11
C ALA A 80 1.02 -16.10 2.02
N VAL A 81 1.37 -14.93 1.47
CA VAL A 81 2.15 -13.85 2.12
C VAL A 81 1.28 -12.71 2.67
N GLU A 82 -0.03 -12.93 2.79
CA GLU A 82 -1.02 -11.91 3.13
C GLU A 82 -0.67 -11.13 4.41
N LYS A 83 -0.23 -11.85 5.46
CA LYS A 83 0.18 -11.25 6.74
C LYS A 83 1.38 -10.33 6.58
N VAL A 84 2.39 -10.75 5.81
CA VAL A 84 3.63 -9.99 5.54
C VAL A 84 3.31 -8.74 4.72
N VAL A 85 2.43 -8.88 3.74
CA VAL A 85 1.95 -7.78 2.90
C VAL A 85 1.19 -6.77 3.74
N LYS A 86 0.18 -7.18 4.53
CA LYS A 86 -0.59 -6.29 5.40
C LYS A 86 0.32 -5.53 6.37
N GLY A 87 1.28 -6.20 7.00
CA GLY A 87 2.28 -5.56 7.87
C GLY A 87 3.16 -4.56 7.12
N SER A 88 3.65 -4.93 5.94
CA SER A 88 4.50 -4.07 5.10
C SER A 88 3.79 -2.81 4.62
N LEU A 89 2.54 -2.95 4.19
CA LEU A 89 1.68 -1.86 3.75
C LEU A 89 1.28 -0.96 4.92
N SER A 90 0.94 -1.52 6.09
CA SER A 90 0.63 -0.74 7.29
C SER A 90 1.83 0.09 7.72
N SER A 91 3.04 -0.50 7.68
CA SER A 91 4.30 0.20 7.96
C SER A 91 4.60 1.31 6.95
N LEU A 92 4.22 1.14 5.68
CA LEU A 92 4.38 2.16 4.65
C LEU A 92 3.49 3.38 4.91
N LEU A 93 2.23 3.17 5.29
CA LEU A 93 1.29 4.25 5.59
C LEU A 93 1.54 4.90 6.96
N SER A 94 2.12 4.16 7.92
CA SER A 94 2.50 4.71 9.22
C SER A 94 3.77 5.53 9.19
N LYS A 95 4.64 5.33 8.19
CA LYS A 95 5.79 6.20 7.96
C LYS A 95 5.27 7.58 7.55
N LYS A 96 5.24 8.51 8.50
CA LYS A 96 5.16 9.95 8.22
C LYS A 96 6.19 10.26 7.11
N PRO A 97 5.85 11.10 6.12
CA PRO A 97 6.82 11.53 5.12
C PRO A 97 8.08 12.01 5.87
N PRO A 98 9.29 11.62 5.44
CA PRO A 98 10.51 12.13 6.07
C PRO A 98 10.42 13.66 6.07
N PRO A 99 10.88 14.33 7.16
CA PRO A 99 10.90 15.77 7.20
C PRO A 99 11.65 16.25 5.96
N VAL A 100 10.98 17.08 5.15
CA VAL A 100 11.60 17.80 4.05
C VAL A 100 12.73 18.61 4.67
N HIS A 101 13.96 18.08 4.62
CA HIS A 101 15.14 18.88 4.87
C HIS A 101 15.15 19.89 3.73
N LYS A 102 14.70 21.11 4.03
CA LYS A 102 15.11 22.29 3.27
C LYS A 102 16.63 22.29 3.34
N GLN A 103 17.29 21.89 2.25
CA GLN A 103 18.67 22.26 2.04
C GLN A 103 18.67 23.79 1.90
N GLN A 104 19.21 24.45 2.93
CA GLN A 104 19.68 25.83 2.87
C GLN A 104 21.01 25.86 2.12
#